data_AF-A0A4V6J2R1-F1
#
_entry.id   AF-A0A4V6J2R1-F1
#
_cell.length_a   1.000
_cell.length_b   1.000
_cell.length_c   1.000
_cell.angle_alpha   90.00
_cell.angle_beta   90.00
_cell.angle_gamma   90.00
#
_symmetry.space_group_name_H-M   'P 1'
#
loop_
_entity.id
_entity.type
_entity.pdbx_description
1 polymer ?
#
loop_
_entity_poly.entity_id
_entity_poly.type
_entity_poly.pdbx_seq_one_letter_code
_entity_poly.pdbx_strand_id
1 'polypeptide(L)'
;MADKVTVRTRAAGDSAENGVFWESAGEGDYTVADITKADRGTEITLHLREGEDDFLNDWRVRSIISKYSDHIALPVEIEKQEEVDGETVISWEKINKAQALWTRNKSEIKDDEYHEFYKHIAHDYSDPLTWSHNRVKGSRSTPACCISRPRRRGICGTAIINMA
;
A
#
# COMPACT_ATOMS: atom_id res chain seq x y z
N MET A 1 8.17 8.13 14.50
CA MET A 1 8.52 7.13 13.48
C MET A 1 9.90 7.38 12.88
N ALA A 2 10.08 8.23 11.86
CA ALA A 2 11.38 8.42 11.21
C ALA A 2 11.97 9.83 11.41
N ASP A 3 13.29 9.95 11.58
CA ASP A 3 14.03 11.22 11.53
C ASP A 3 14.53 11.53 10.12
N LYS A 4 14.82 10.51 9.32
CA LYS A 4 15.28 10.67 7.94
C LYS A 4 14.58 9.69 7.01
N VAL A 5 14.17 10.19 5.85
CA VAL A 5 13.56 9.38 4.80
C VAL A 5 14.40 9.51 3.54
N THR A 6 14.75 8.37 2.97
CA THR A 6 15.53 8.26 1.74
C THR A 6 14.69 7.54 0.70
N VAL A 7 14.63 8.08 -0.52
CA VAL A 7 13.89 7.51 -1.64
C VAL A 7 14.82 7.37 -2.83
N ARG A 8 14.88 6.17 -3.40
CA ARG A 8 15.64 5.86 -4.61
C ARG A 8 14.69 5.31 -5.64
N THR A 9 14.45 6.08 -6.70
CA THR A 9 13.46 5.72 -7.71
C THR A 9 14.04 5.72 -9.11
N ARG A 10 13.49 4.87 -9.97
CA ARG A 10 13.69 4.89 -11.40
C ARG A 10 12.38 4.62 -12.11
N ALA A 11 12.01 5.54 -13.01
CA ALA A 11 10.80 5.41 -13.81
C ALA A 11 10.87 4.19 -14.76
N ALA A 12 9.70 3.76 -15.21
CA ALA A 12 9.59 2.69 -16.19
C ALA A 12 9.97 3.21 -17.58
N GLY A 13 10.90 2.53 -18.28
CA GLY A 13 11.32 2.91 -19.63
C GLY A 13 12.55 3.81 -19.69
N ASP A 14 12.99 4.36 -18.56
CA ASP A 14 14.23 5.15 -18.47
C ASP A 14 15.47 4.25 -18.31
N SER A 15 16.63 4.81 -18.69
CA SER A 15 17.93 4.16 -18.50
C SER A 15 18.26 4.00 -17.01
N ALA A 16 19.16 3.05 -16.71
CA ALA A 16 19.62 2.84 -15.33
C ALA A 16 20.35 4.07 -14.76
N GLU A 17 20.90 4.94 -15.60
CA GLU A 17 21.63 6.15 -15.22
C GLU A 17 20.72 7.30 -14.79
N ASN A 18 19.44 7.26 -15.19
CA ASN A 18 18.44 8.28 -14.86
C ASN A 18 17.68 7.95 -13.56
N GLY A 19 18.34 7.30 -12.60
CA GLY A 19 17.76 7.10 -11.28
C GLY A 19 17.78 8.42 -10.49
N VAL A 20 16.80 8.60 -9.62
CA VAL A 20 16.69 9.78 -8.76
C VAL A 20 16.81 9.36 -7.31
N PHE A 21 17.66 10.07 -6.58
CA PHE A 21 17.81 10.01 -5.14
C PHE A 21 17.12 11.23 -4.52
N TRP A 22 16.34 11.00 -3.48
CA TRP A 22 15.75 12.04 -2.65
C TRP A 22 15.99 11.70 -1.19
N GLU A 23 16.41 12.67 -0.38
CA GLU A 23 16.59 12.51 1.07
C GLU A 23 16.05 13.74 1.80
N SER A 24 15.37 13.53 2.93
CA SER A 24 14.96 14.62 3.82
C SER A 24 14.94 14.18 5.28
N ALA A 25 15.34 15.09 6.17
CA ALA A 25 15.18 14.97 7.62
C ALA A 25 13.82 15.48 8.14
N GLY A 26 12.95 15.98 7.24
CA GLY A 26 11.64 16.54 7.61
C GLY A 26 11.69 17.93 8.26
N GLU A 27 12.84 18.60 8.23
CA GLU A 27 13.05 19.93 8.82
C GLU A 27 12.74 21.09 7.85
N GLY A 28 12.27 20.78 6.64
CA GLY A 28 11.86 21.76 5.61
C GLY A 28 12.72 21.73 4.35
N ASP A 29 13.95 21.23 4.45
CA ASP A 29 14.85 21.04 3.33
C ASP A 29 14.89 19.58 2.85
N TYR A 30 15.26 19.39 1.59
CA TYR A 30 15.46 18.09 0.97
C TYR A 30 16.59 18.15 -0.06
N THR A 31 17.27 17.02 -0.24
CA THR A 31 18.35 16.86 -1.21
C THR A 31 17.85 15.99 -2.36
N VAL A 32 18.13 16.39 -3.60
CA VAL A 32 17.87 15.60 -4.81
C VAL A 32 19.18 15.41 -5.56
N ALA A 33 19.43 14.19 -6.03
CA ALA A 33 20.60 13.87 -6.83
C ALA A 33 20.28 12.79 -7.88
N ASP A 34 21.01 12.81 -8.99
CA ASP A 34 20.97 11.74 -9.98
C ASP A 34 21.82 10.57 -9.51
N ILE A 35 21.32 9.35 -9.68
CA ILE A 35 21.97 8.09 -9.29
C ILE A 35 21.79 7.02 -10.36
N THR A 36 22.72 6.08 -10.41
CA THR A 36 22.52 4.87 -11.21
C THR A 36 21.73 3.83 -10.40
N LYS A 37 20.57 3.42 -10.90
CA LYS A 37 19.72 2.37 -10.34
C LYS A 37 19.36 1.33 -11.41
N ALA A 38 19.97 0.15 -11.33
CA ALA A 38 19.73 -0.94 -12.28
C ALA A 38 18.25 -1.39 -12.26
N ASP A 39 17.66 -1.53 -11.07
CA ASP A 39 16.30 -2.07 -10.91
C ASP A 39 15.20 -1.02 -11.05
N ARG A 40 14.04 -1.44 -11.56
CA ARG A 40 12.88 -0.55 -11.73
C ARG A 40 12.16 -0.33 -10.42
N GLY A 41 11.52 0.85 -10.30
CA GLY A 41 10.56 1.14 -9.25
C GLY A 41 11.16 2.06 -8.20
N THR A 42 10.54 2.06 -7.02
CA THR A 42 10.83 2.98 -5.93
C THR A 42 11.21 2.19 -4.70
N GLU A 43 12.38 2.51 -4.15
CA GLU A 43 12.88 2.03 -2.87
C GLU A 43 12.74 3.18 -1.87
N ILE A 44 12.07 2.92 -0.75
CA ILE A 44 11.88 3.88 0.33
C ILE A 44 12.54 3.31 1.58
N THR A 45 13.51 4.02 2.12
CA THR A 45 14.22 3.67 3.34
C THR A 45 13.87 4.68 4.41
N LEU A 46 13.34 4.19 5.53
CA LEU A 46 13.03 5.01 6.69
C LEU A 46 14.10 4.78 7.76
N HIS A 47 14.78 5.85 8.17
CA HIS A 47 15.63 5.83 9.35
C HIS A 47 14.75 6.09 10.56
N LEU A 48 14.62 5.08 11.41
CA LEU A 48 13.77 5.14 12.59
C LEU A 48 14.44 5.98 13.68
N ARG A 49 13.63 6.75 14.40
CA ARG A 49 14.07 7.50 15.59
C ARG A 49 14.38 6.54 16.73
N GLU A 50 15.22 6.98 17.66
CA GLU A 50 15.40 6.26 18.93
C GLU A 50 14.05 6.07 19.64
N GLY A 51 13.79 4.84 20.08
CA GLY A 51 12.55 4.45 20.76
C GLY A 51 11.42 3.93 19.85
N GLU A 52 11.64 3.86 18.54
CA GLU A 52 10.67 3.32 17.56
C GLU A 52 11.03 1.88 17.12
N ASP A 53 11.66 1.11 18.01
CA ASP A 53 12.14 -0.26 17.74
C ASP A 53 10.98 -1.25 17.47
N ASP A 54 9.75 -0.87 17.78
CA ASP A 54 8.54 -1.62 17.43
C ASP A 54 8.46 -1.93 15.92
N PHE A 55 9.02 -1.08 15.06
CA PHE A 55 9.05 -1.28 13.60
C PHE A 55 10.22 -2.13 13.12
N LEU A 56 11.11 -2.54 14.03
CA LEU A 56 12.15 -3.56 13.77
C LEU A 56 11.68 -4.96 14.17
N ASN A 57 10.53 -5.07 14.86
CA ASN A 57 9.95 -6.35 15.23
C ASN A 57 9.18 -6.98 14.06
N ASP A 58 9.65 -8.13 13.57
CA ASP A 58 9.04 -8.86 12.44
C ASP A 58 7.53 -9.09 12.62
N TRP A 59 7.11 -9.58 13.79
CA TRP A 59 5.70 -9.87 14.06
C TRP A 59 4.83 -8.61 14.00
N ARG A 60 5.33 -7.50 14.55
CA ARG A 60 4.63 -6.22 14.54
C ARG A 60 4.49 -5.68 13.12
N VAL A 61 5.57 -5.69 12.35
CA VAL A 61 5.59 -5.25 10.95
C VAL A 61 4.66 -6.13 10.11
N ARG A 62 4.74 -7.45 10.24
CA ARG A 62 3.86 -8.41 9.56
C ARG A 62 2.39 -8.14 9.87
N SER A 63 2.05 -7.89 11.14
CA SER A 63 0.67 -7.57 11.55
C SER A 63 0.15 -6.28 10.91
N ILE A 64 0.99 -5.24 10.87
CA ILE A 64 0.67 -3.95 10.24
C ILE A 64 0.49 -4.13 8.73
N ILE A 65 1.42 -4.80 8.07
CA ILE A 65 1.37 -5.07 6.63
C ILE A 65 0.08 -5.83 6.30
N SER A 66 -0.21 -6.93 7.00
CA SER A 66 -1.43 -7.71 6.76
C SER A 66 -2.70 -6.86 6.89
N LYS A 67 -2.79 -6.03 7.94
CA LYS A 67 -3.96 -5.16 8.16
C LYS A 67 -4.23 -4.21 6.99
N TYR A 68 -3.19 -3.60 6.43
CA TYR A 68 -3.34 -2.58 5.38
C TYR A 68 -3.18 -3.11 3.95
N SER A 69 -2.73 -4.36 3.74
CA SER A 69 -2.48 -4.91 2.39
C SER A 69 -3.50 -5.94 1.93
N ASP A 70 -4.37 -6.45 2.81
CA ASP A 70 -5.36 -7.47 2.46
C ASP A 70 -6.40 -7.02 1.42
N HIS A 71 -6.62 -5.71 1.30
CA HIS A 71 -7.51 -5.11 0.30
C HIS A 71 -6.76 -4.62 -0.96
N ILE A 72 -5.44 -4.82 -1.03
CA ILE A 72 -4.58 -4.40 -2.15
C ILE A 72 -4.37 -5.58 -3.11
N ALA A 73 -4.50 -5.32 -4.41
CA ALA A 73 -4.35 -6.35 -5.45
C ALA A 73 -2.88 -6.71 -5.73
N LEU A 74 -1.94 -5.82 -5.41
CA LEU A 74 -0.50 -6.04 -5.59
C LEU A 74 0.03 -7.00 -4.51
N PRO A 75 0.86 -8.00 -4.86
CA PRO A 75 1.57 -8.81 -3.88
C PRO A 75 2.43 -7.94 -2.97
N VAL A 76 2.29 -8.13 -1.66
CA VAL A 76 3.15 -7.51 -0.66
C VAL A 76 3.95 -8.60 0.01
N GLU A 77 5.27 -8.50 -0.11
CA GLU A 77 6.24 -9.49 0.35
C GLU A 77 7.09 -8.89 1.48
N ILE A 78 7.46 -9.74 2.45
CA ILE A 78 8.39 -9.40 3.53
C ILE A 78 9.65 -10.23 3.37
N GLU A 79 10.80 -9.61 3.61
CA GLU A 79 12.07 -10.31 3.66
C GLU A 79 12.13 -11.19 4.92
N LYS A 80 12.52 -12.45 4.74
CA LYS A 80 12.75 -13.40 5.82
C LYS A 80 14.16 -13.95 5.73
N GLN A 81 14.92 -13.76 6.80
CA GLN A 81 16.28 -14.29 6.93
C GLN A 81 16.23 -15.57 7.76
N GLU A 82 16.73 -16.67 7.21
CA GLU A 82 16.88 -17.94 7.91
C GLU A 82 18.34 -18.39 7.85
N GLU A 83 18.90 -18.83 8.96
CA GLU A 83 20.21 -19.48 8.98
C GLU A 83 20.03 -20.98 8.71
N VAL A 84 20.55 -21.45 7.58
CA VAL A 84 20.55 -22.87 7.21
C VAL A 84 22.00 -23.29 6.99
N ASP A 85 22.47 -24.28 7.74
CA ASP A 85 23.84 -24.82 7.65
C ASP A 85 24.97 -23.78 7.76
N GLY A 86 24.73 -22.69 8.51
CA GLY A 86 25.70 -21.61 8.72
C GLY A 86 25.71 -20.53 7.64
N GLU A 87 24.81 -20.62 6.65
CA GLU A 87 24.58 -19.58 5.65
C GLU A 87 23.25 -18.86 5.91
N THR A 88 23.27 -17.52 5.82
CA THR A 88 22.05 -16.71 5.89
C THR A 88 21.34 -16.74 4.54
N VAL A 89 20.23 -17.46 4.46
CA VAL A 89 19.37 -17.50 3.28
C VAL A 89 18.31 -16.41 3.40
N ILE A 90 18.27 -15.52 2.41
CA ILE A 90 17.25 -14.48 2.30
C ILE A 90 16.14 -14.98 1.37
N SER A 91 14.91 -15.02 1.89
CA SER A 91 13.71 -15.42 1.17
C SER A 91 12.64 -14.33 1.26
N TRP A 92 11.69 -14.32 0.32
CA TRP A 92 10.59 -13.38 0.27
C TRP A 92 9.28 -14.11 0.53
N GLU A 93 8.56 -13.73 1.58
CA GLU A 93 7.27 -14.32 1.94
C GLU A 93 6.12 -13.35 1.63
N LYS A 94 5.16 -13.80 0.82
CA LYS A 94 3.96 -13.03 0.51
C LYS A 94 3.01 -13.01 1.71
N ILE A 95 2.69 -11.81 2.20
CA ILE A 95 1.82 -11.60 3.38
C ILE A 95 0.36 -11.44 3.00
N ASN A 96 0.06 -10.76 1.90
CA ASN A 96 -1.32 -10.45 1.53
C ASN A 96 -1.94 -11.51 0.63
N LYS A 97 -3.27 -11.50 0.50
CA LYS A 97 -3.97 -12.42 -0.44
C LYS A 97 -3.81 -12.00 -1.91
N ALA A 98 -3.46 -10.74 -2.19
CA ALA A 98 -3.35 -10.15 -3.53
C ALA A 98 -4.61 -10.38 -4.39
N GLN A 99 -5.79 -10.26 -3.78
CA GLN A 99 -7.06 -10.31 -4.49
C GLN A 99 -7.77 -8.97 -4.34
N ALA A 100 -8.13 -8.38 -5.46
CA ALA A 100 -8.90 -7.15 -5.49
C ALA A 100 -10.21 -7.32 -4.72
N LEU A 101 -10.47 -6.46 -3.73
CA LEU A 101 -11.64 -6.59 -2.84
C LEU A 101 -12.97 -6.64 -3.60
N TRP A 102 -13.09 -5.90 -4.70
CA TRP A 102 -14.29 -5.87 -5.56
C TRP A 102 -14.48 -7.12 -6.43
N THR A 103 -13.55 -8.08 -6.42
CA THR A 103 -13.68 -9.36 -7.13
C THR A 103 -14.14 -10.51 -6.22
N ARG A 104 -13.99 -10.35 -4.91
CA ARG A 104 -14.39 -11.33 -3.88
C ARG A 104 -15.91 -11.35 -3.71
N ASN A 105 -16.45 -12.46 -3.21
CA ASN A 105 -17.88 -12.55 -2.91
C ASN A 105 -18.22 -11.63 -1.74
N LYS A 106 -19.37 -10.95 -1.80
CA LYS A 106 -19.82 -10.06 -0.72
C LYS A 106 -19.91 -10.75 0.64
N SER A 107 -20.21 -12.05 0.66
CA SER A 107 -20.30 -12.87 1.87
C SER A 107 -18.95 -13.18 2.53
N GLU A 108 -17.85 -13.04 1.80
CA GLU A 108 -16.50 -13.34 2.28
C GLU A 108 -15.74 -12.07 2.71
N ILE A 109 -16.35 -10.89 2.57
CA ILE A 109 -15.73 -9.60 2.85
C ILE A 109 -16.30 -9.05 4.15
N LYS A 110 -15.42 -8.72 5.10
CA LYS A 110 -15.83 -8.09 6.37
C LYS A 110 -16.03 -6.59 6.18
N ASP A 111 -16.87 -6.00 7.03
CA ASP A 111 -17.13 -4.55 7.05
C ASP A 111 -15.84 -3.74 7.21
N ASP A 112 -14.91 -4.18 8.08
CA ASP A 112 -13.60 -3.55 8.25
C ASP A 112 -12.77 -3.52 6.96
N GLU A 113 -12.88 -4.54 6.11
CA GLU A 113 -12.17 -4.57 4.82
C GLU A 113 -12.76 -3.52 3.86
N TYR A 114 -14.07 -3.25 3.91
CA TYR A 114 -14.69 -2.17 3.13
C TYR A 114 -14.27 -0.79 3.62
N HIS A 115 -14.14 -0.60 4.94
CA HIS A 115 -13.68 0.66 5.52
C HIS A 115 -12.23 0.97 5.13
N GLU A 116 -11.32 0.01 5.26
CA GLU A 116 -9.91 0.21 4.90
C GLU A 116 -9.75 0.41 3.38
N PHE A 117 -10.51 -0.33 2.58
CA PHE A 117 -10.54 -0.13 1.13
C PHE A 117 -11.05 1.26 0.74
N TYR A 118 -12.09 1.76 1.42
CA TYR A 118 -12.56 3.13 1.24
C TYR A 118 -11.45 4.14 1.55
N LYS A 119 -10.79 4.01 2.71
CA LYS A 119 -9.72 4.93 3.10
C LYS A 119 -8.59 4.95 2.08
N HIS A 120 -8.25 3.78 1.55
CA HIS A 120 -7.23 3.62 0.51
C HIS A 120 -7.58 4.36 -0.79
N ILE A 121 -8.78 4.15 -1.33
CA ILE A 121 -9.17 4.73 -2.64
C ILE A 121 -9.63 6.18 -2.54
N ALA A 122 -10.18 6.59 -1.39
CA ALA A 122 -10.76 7.90 -1.19
C ALA A 122 -9.75 8.93 -0.67
N HIS A 123 -8.59 8.47 -0.19
CA HIS A 123 -7.61 9.27 0.57
C HIS A 123 -8.26 10.04 1.73
N ASP A 124 -9.24 9.40 2.38
CA ASP A 124 -10.02 9.94 3.49
C ASP A 124 -9.86 9.00 4.68
N TYR A 125 -9.46 9.52 5.84
CA TYR A 125 -9.23 8.70 7.04
C TYR A 125 -10.54 8.40 7.81
N SER A 126 -11.66 9.03 7.42
CA SER A 126 -12.95 8.74 8.03
C SER A 126 -13.58 7.46 7.48
N ASP A 127 -14.39 6.79 8.29
CA ASP A 127 -15.11 5.60 7.84
C ASP A 127 -16.26 5.99 6.88
N PRO A 128 -16.54 5.18 5.85
CA PRO A 128 -17.65 5.45 4.94
C PRO A 128 -18.99 5.31 5.66
N LEU A 129 -20.02 6.03 5.20
CA LEU A 129 -21.37 5.89 5.77
C LEU A 129 -22.01 4.56 5.39
N THR A 130 -21.86 4.17 4.14
CA THR A 130 -22.39 2.93 3.57
C THR A 130 -21.69 2.61 2.25
N TRP A 131 -21.76 1.35 1.82
CA TRP A 131 -21.24 0.87 0.55
C TRP A 131 -22.25 -0.02 -0.17
N SER A 132 -22.15 -0.07 -1.49
CA SER A 132 -22.91 -0.96 -2.36
C SER A 132 -21.94 -1.62 -3.33
N HIS A 133 -21.50 -2.82 -2.97
CA HIS A 133 -20.79 -3.72 -3.87
C HIS A 133 -21.84 -4.44 -4.73
N ASN A 134 -21.73 -4.46 -6.05
CA ASN A 134 -22.60 -5.21 -6.98
C ASN A 134 -21.78 -5.86 -8.09
N ARG A 135 -22.16 -7.08 -8.50
CA ARG A 135 -21.56 -7.77 -9.64
C ARG A 135 -22.61 -7.95 -10.72
N VAL A 136 -22.49 -7.18 -11.80
CA VAL A 136 -23.43 -7.28 -12.93
C VAL A 136 -22.89 -8.30 -13.92
N LYS A 137 -23.62 -9.41 -14.09
CA LYS A 137 -23.33 -10.41 -15.11
C LYS A 137 -24.17 -10.10 -16.36
N GLY A 138 -23.60 -9.34 -17.30
CA GLY A 138 -24.16 -9.08 -18.64
C GLY A 138 -23.21 -9.56 -19.76
N SER A 139 -23.35 -9.04 -20.99
CA SER A 139 -22.44 -9.35 -22.11
C SER A 139 -20.97 -9.00 -21.83
N ARG A 140 -20.72 -8.09 -20.88
CA ARG A 140 -19.45 -7.89 -20.19
C ARG A 140 -19.70 -8.05 -18.69
N SER A 141 -18.91 -8.90 -18.03
CA SER A 141 -18.96 -9.04 -16.58
C SER A 141 -18.15 -7.91 -15.95
N THR A 142 -18.82 -6.89 -15.41
CA THR A 142 -18.17 -5.76 -14.72
C THR A 142 -18.51 -5.77 -13.23
N PRO A 143 -17.54 -5.97 -12.33
CA PRO A 143 -17.72 -5.72 -10.90
C PRO A 143 -17.80 -4.21 -10.64
N ALA A 144 -18.71 -3.78 -9.78
CA ALA A 144 -18.86 -2.37 -9.38
C ALA A 144 -18.92 -2.26 -7.85
N CYS A 145 -18.16 -1.35 -7.25
CA CYS A 145 -18.20 -1.08 -5.81
C CYS A 145 -18.39 0.43 -5.60
N CYS A 146 -19.55 0.83 -5.09
CA CYS A 146 -19.86 2.22 -4.75
C CYS A 146 -19.67 2.41 -3.24
N ILE A 147 -18.99 3.48 -2.83
CA ILE A 147 -18.80 3.78 -1.40
C ILE A 147 -19.15 5.24 -1.14
N SER A 148 -19.94 5.50 -0.10
CA SER A 148 -20.44 6.83 0.25
C SER A 148 -19.61 7.49 1.35
N ARG A 149 -19.26 8.77 1.13
CA ARG A 149 -18.45 9.55 2.08
C ARG A 149 -19.32 10.15 3.19
N PRO A 150 -18.82 10.27 4.43
CA PRO A 150 -19.48 11.06 5.47
C PRO A 150 -19.51 12.56 5.09
N ARG A 151 -20.65 13.20 5.37
CA ARG A 151 -20.94 14.61 5.03
C ARG A 151 -19.88 15.56 5.62
N ARG A 152 -18.97 16.09 4.81
CA ARG A 152 -18.31 17.38 5.07
C ARG A 152 -19.04 18.47 4.28
N ARG A 153 -19.91 19.22 4.96
CA ARG A 153 -20.69 20.39 4.48
C ARG A 153 -21.56 20.14 3.23
N GLY A 154 -22.84 19.88 3.46
CA GLY A 154 -23.95 20.37 2.61
C GLY A 154 -24.21 19.76 1.24
N ILE A 155 -23.33 18.93 0.66
CA ILE A 155 -23.55 18.35 -0.67
C ILE A 155 -23.51 16.82 -0.59
N CYS A 156 -24.60 16.19 -1.03
CA CYS A 156 -24.76 14.72 -1.09
C CYS A 156 -23.98 14.20 -2.31
N GLY A 157 -22.67 14.03 -2.17
CA GLY A 157 -21.82 13.46 -3.22
C GLY A 157 -21.70 11.94 -3.07
N THR A 158 -22.42 11.18 -3.89
CA THR A 158 -22.12 9.75 -4.08
C THR A 158 -20.84 9.65 -4.91
N ALA A 159 -19.75 9.17 -4.32
CA ALA A 159 -18.55 8.85 -5.09
C ALA A 159 -18.79 7.53 -5.85
N ILE A 160 -19.16 7.64 -7.13
CA ILE A 160 -19.20 6.49 -8.05
C ILE A 160 -17.77 6.23 -8.47
N ILE A 161 -17.14 5.23 -7.86
CA ILE A 161 -15.82 4.76 -8.28
C ILE A 161 -16.07 3.65 -9.30
N ASN A 162 -16.12 4.04 -10.58
CA ASN A 162 -16.10 3.09 -11.69
C ASN A 162 -14.70 2.47 -11.74
N MET A 163 -14.56 1.24 -11.24
CA MET A 163 -13.33 0.47 -11.39
C MET A 163 -13.38 -0.21 -12.76
N ALA A 164 -12.70 0.41 -13.73
CA ALA A 164 -12.48 -0.11 -15.08
C ALA A 164 -11.39 -1.19 -15.08
#